data_AF-A0A5T1B3C0-F1
#
_entry.id   AF-A0A5T1B3C0-F1
#
_cell.length_a   1.000
_cell.length_b   1.000
_cell.length_c   1.000
_cell.angle_alpha   90.00
_cell.angle_beta   90.00
_cell.angle_gamma   90.00
#
_symmetry.space_group_name_H-M   'P 1'
#
loop_
_entity.id
_entity.type
_entity.pdbx_description
1 polymer ?
#
loop_
_entity_poly.entity_id
_entity_poly.type
_entity_poly.pdbx_seq_one_letter_code
_entity_poly.pdbx_strand_id
1 'polypeptide(L)' 'ERLENMVKEEDVLNYLKEHQDLGKKIKNILDYELQHIKEHRPDIINSWEYYKKFLEFFKE' A
#
# COMPACT_ATOMS: atom_id res chain seq x y z
N GLU A 1 7.56 4.54 -29.21
CA GLU A 1 7.66 4.55 -27.73
C GLU A 1 6.39 3.94 -27.12
N ARG A 2 6.47 2.98 -26.17
CA ARG A 2 5.29 2.55 -25.36
C ARG A 2 5.53 2.62 -23.84
N LEU A 3 6.72 3.04 -23.42
CA LEU A 3 7.16 3.02 -22.02
C LEU A 3 6.85 4.32 -21.25
N GLU A 4 6.46 5.39 -21.93
CA GLU A 4 6.32 6.72 -21.31
C GLU A 4 5.07 6.89 -20.43
N ASN A 5 4.08 5.99 -20.53
CA ASN A 5 2.81 6.06 -19.80
C ASN A 5 2.60 4.88 -18.83
N MET A 6 3.65 4.16 -18.46
CA MET A 6 3.51 3.07 -17.48
C MET A 6 3.43 3.66 -16.07
N VAL A 7 2.29 3.45 -15.42
CA VAL A 7 2.11 3.73 -14.00
C VAL A 7 3.09 2.87 -13.21
N LYS A 8 3.92 3.52 -12.40
CA LYS A 8 4.85 2.88 -11.48
C LYS A 8 4.23 2.75 -10.10
N GLU A 9 4.80 1.91 -9.26
CA GLU A 9 4.38 1.72 -7.88
C GLU A 9 4.43 3.04 -7.10
N GLU A 10 5.41 3.91 -7.38
CA GLU A 10 5.51 5.24 -6.79
C GLU A 10 4.36 6.16 -7.20
N ASP A 11 3.87 6.07 -8.44
CA ASP A 11 2.74 6.87 -8.91
C ASP A 11 1.46 6.49 -8.17
N VAL A 12 1.25 5.18 -7.93
CA VAL A 12 0.12 4.68 -7.12
C VAL A 12 0.24 5.17 -5.67
N LEU A 13 1.43 5.08 -5.08
CA LEU A 13 1.68 5.55 -3.73
C LEU A 13 1.41 7.05 -3.58
N ASN A 14 1.90 7.87 -4.51
CA ASN A 14 1.67 9.31 -4.52
C ASN A 14 0.19 9.63 -4.65
N TYR A 15 -0.51 8.97 -5.57
CA TYR A 15 -1.95 9.13 -5.73
C TYR A 15 -2.71 8.82 -4.44
N LEU A 16 -2.41 7.73 -3.75
CA LEU A 16 -3.07 7.38 -2.48
C LEU A 16 -2.72 8.33 -1.32
N LYS A 17 -1.53 8.94 -1.35
CA LYS A 17 -1.12 9.95 -0.37
C LYS A 17 -1.85 11.28 -0.60
N GLU A 18 -2.01 11.69 -1.85
CA GLU A 18 -2.73 12.91 -2.24
C GLU A 18 -4.25 12.76 -2.01
N HIS A 19 -4.79 11.58 -2.30
CA HIS A 19 -6.20 11.24 -2.10
C HIS A 19 -6.39 10.44 -0.81
N GLN A 20 -6.23 11.12 0.34
CA GLN A 20 -6.25 10.47 1.66
C GLN A 20 -7.54 9.70 1.98
N ASP A 21 -8.69 10.08 1.41
CA ASP A 21 -9.96 9.37 1.56
C ASP A 21 -9.88 7.96 0.94
N LEU A 22 -9.34 7.87 -0.28
CA LEU A 22 -9.09 6.60 -0.97
C LEU A 22 -7.99 5.81 -0.27
N GLY A 23 -6.91 6.48 0.16
CA GLY A 23 -5.85 5.87 0.94
C GLY A 23 -6.37 5.21 2.22
N LYS A 24 -7.20 5.91 3.01
CA LYS A 24 -7.84 5.36 4.21
C LYS A 24 -8.77 4.20 3.89
N LYS A 25 -9.55 4.29 2.81
CA LYS A 25 -10.45 3.21 2.37
C LYS A 25 -9.67 1.94 2.04
N ILE A 26 -8.60 2.05 1.27
CA ILE A 26 -7.71 0.91 0.95
C ILE A 26 -7.04 0.38 2.21
N LYS A 27 -6.56 1.24 3.10
CA LYS A 27 -5.97 0.82 4.37
C LYS A 27 -6.93 -0.04 5.19
N ASN A 28 -8.19 0.38 5.33
CA ASN A 28 -9.19 -0.36 6.08
C ASN A 28 -9.48 -1.75 5.46
N ILE A 29 -9.55 -1.83 4.13
CA ILE A 29 -9.71 -3.10 3.42
C ILE A 29 -8.51 -4.00 3.71
N LEU A 30 -7.28 -3.49 3.51
CA LEU A 30 -6.06 -4.26 3.72
C LEU A 30 -5.87 -4.69 5.19
N ASP A 31 -6.27 -3.86 6.16
CA ASP A 31 -6.16 -4.23 7.57
C ASP A 31 -7.06 -5.42 7.93
N TYR A 32 -8.24 -5.53 7.32
CA TYR A 32 -9.12 -6.69 7.47
C TYR A 32 -8.62 -7.89 6.67
N GLU A 33 -8.36 -7.73 5.37
CA GLU A 33 -7.99 -8.85 4.49
C GLU A 33 -6.64 -9.49 4.88
N LEU A 34 -5.70 -8.70 5.37
CA LEU A 34 -4.37 -9.18 5.74
C LEU A 34 -4.30 -9.75 7.16
N GLN A 35 -5.40 -9.76 7.94
CA GLN A 35 -5.39 -10.17 9.35
C GLN A 35 -4.77 -11.58 9.55
N HIS A 36 -5.19 -12.56 8.73
CA HIS A 36 -4.71 -13.93 8.85
C HIS A 36 -3.27 -14.09 8.37
N ILE A 37 -2.86 -13.31 7.37
CA ILE A 37 -1.46 -13.30 6.89
C ILE A 37 -0.57 -12.67 7.94
N LYS A 38 -0.99 -11.58 8.60
CA LYS A 38 -0.26 -10.96 9.73
C LYS A 38 -0.09 -11.95 10.88
N GLU A 39 -1.10 -12.76 11.16
CA GLU A 39 -1.07 -13.76 12.24
C GLU A 39 -0.15 -14.94 11.93
N HIS A 40 -0.26 -15.54 10.73
CA HIS A 40 0.41 -16.81 10.42
C HIS A 40 1.72 -16.65 9.65
N ARG A 41 1.85 -15.60 8.84
CA ARG A 41 2.96 -15.36 7.91
C ARG A 41 3.34 -13.86 7.84
N PRO A 42 3.70 -13.23 8.97
CA PRO A 42 4.11 -11.83 8.98
C PRO A 42 5.34 -11.57 8.11
N ASP A 43 6.16 -12.59 7.84
CA ASP A 43 7.30 -12.54 6.93
C ASP A 43 6.93 -12.12 5.50
N ILE A 44 5.76 -12.55 5.00
CA ILE A 44 5.26 -12.17 3.67
C ILE A 44 5.00 -10.66 3.62
N ILE A 45 4.30 -10.13 4.62
CA ILE A 45 4.01 -8.69 4.71
C ILE A 45 5.31 -7.90 4.91
N ASN A 46 6.24 -8.45 5.68
CA ASN A 46 7.56 -7.86 5.85
C ASN A 46 8.39 -7.85 4.57
N SER A 47 8.07 -8.64 3.54
CA SER A 47 8.73 -8.58 2.23
C SER A 47 8.17 -7.50 1.31
N TRP A 48 7.00 -6.93 1.61
CA TRP A 48 6.32 -5.97 0.73
C TRP A 48 6.82 -4.55 0.95
N GLU A 49 7.82 -4.12 0.18
CA GLU A 49 8.43 -2.79 0.29
C GLU A 49 7.40 -1.66 0.12
N TYR A 50 6.60 -1.69 -0.94
CA TYR A 50 5.64 -0.63 -1.24
C TYR A 50 4.46 -0.59 -0.26
N TYR A 51 4.06 -1.73 0.31
CA TYR A 51 3.05 -1.75 1.37
C TYR A 51 3.56 -1.08 2.64
N LYS A 52 4.83 -1.29 3.01
CA LYS A 52 5.44 -0.57 4.14
C LYS A 52 5.47 0.94 3.88
N LYS A 53 5.91 1.37 2.70
CA LYS A 53 5.91 2.79 2.29
C LYS A 53 4.51 3.39 2.38
N PHE A 54 3.47 2.67 1.93
CA PHE A 54 2.08 3.08 2.07
C PHE A 54 1.65 3.24 3.53
N LEU A 55 2.03 2.32 4.43
CA LEU A 55 1.69 2.41 5.85
C LEU A 55 2.33 3.63 6.53
N GLU A 56 3.52 4.07 6.11
CA GLU A 56 4.17 5.29 6.65
C GLU A 56 3.30 6.55 6.46
N PHE A 57 2.40 6.59 5.47
CA PHE A 57 1.51 7.75 5.27
C PHE A 57 0.53 7.97 6.42
N PHE A 58 0.28 6.94 7.21
CA PHE A 58 -0.68 6.92 8.29
C PHE A 58 -0.01 6.74 9.66
N LYS A 59 1.32 6.75 9.71
CA LYS A 59 2.06 6.85 10.97
C LYS A 59 2.19 8.34 11.30
N GLU A 60 1.76 8.73 12.48
CA GLU A 60 1.91 10.08 13.02
C GLU A 60 3.38 10.45 13.24
#